data_AF-A0A3E0KPW1-F1
#
_entry.id   AF-A0A3E0KPW1-F1
#
_cell.length_a   1.000
_cell.length_b   1.000
_cell.length_c   1.000
_cell.angle_alpha   90.00
_cell.angle_beta   90.00
_cell.angle_gamma   90.00
#
_symmetry.space_group_name_H-M   'P 1'
#
loop_
_entity.id
_entity.type
_entity.pdbx_description
1 polymer ?
#
loop_
_entity_poly.entity_id
_entity_poly.type
_entity_poly.pdbx_seq_one_letter_code
_entity_poly.pdbx_strand_id
1 'polypeptide(L)'
;MRTMAVILAGALLVVASAGDLVEGQVDSARIRMETALRFMALGWFREGREHLEQAVRLAPGWTEARVLLALSYHADGLWNEALAHYRAALELDPSLGALRVLIGDIYFAQGQYDAAEAEYTAALETVEGAGWAYYGLGRVREFHGEPGAEELYLTAIRHTPDLLDARLRLGRLLRARGELEAALEHLLYAHRLNTSLPEVRLELGLTYEQLGRVAEAQHEYRMVLQLDPGNDEARLRLGTLQAAQGDT
;
A
#
# COMPACT_ATOMS: atom_id res chain seq x y z
N MET A 1 4.09 2.34 -6.11
CA MET A 1 3.33 3.51 -6.63
C MET A 1 1.82 3.43 -6.42
N ARG A 2 1.16 2.25 -6.37
CA ARG A 2 -0.31 2.13 -6.18
C ARG A 2 -0.81 2.38 -4.73
N THR A 3 0.04 2.19 -3.72
CA THR A 3 -0.29 2.48 -2.30
C THR A 3 -0.58 3.96 -2.08
N MET A 4 0.12 4.83 -2.80
CA MET A 4 0.01 6.29 -2.65
C MET A 4 -1.37 6.83 -3.06
N ALA A 5 -2.01 6.24 -4.07
CA ALA A 5 -3.36 6.62 -4.49
C ALA A 5 -4.44 6.19 -3.48
N VAL A 6 -4.24 5.06 -2.80
CA VAL A 6 -5.14 4.57 -1.74
C VAL A 6 -4.94 5.37 -0.44
N ILE A 7 -3.70 5.72 -0.11
CA ILE A 7 -3.39 6.59 1.04
C ILE A 7 -3.89 8.03 0.80
N LEU A 8 -3.76 8.58 -0.42
CA LEU A 8 -4.34 9.87 -0.80
C LEU A 8 -5.87 9.85 -0.83
N ALA A 9 -6.49 8.74 -1.28
CA ALA A 9 -7.95 8.59 -1.27
C ALA A 9 -8.52 8.45 0.16
N GLY A 10 -7.78 7.84 1.09
CA GLY A 10 -8.13 7.81 2.52
C GLY A 10 -7.95 9.17 3.20
N ALA A 11 -6.87 9.89 2.89
CA ALA A 11 -6.61 11.23 3.42
C ALA A 11 -7.59 12.30 2.89
N LEU A 12 -8.29 12.04 1.78
CA LEU A 12 -9.33 12.91 1.22
C LEU A 12 -10.65 12.90 2.01
N LEU A 13 -10.82 12.00 2.99
CA LEU A 13 -12.06 11.89 3.77
C LEU A 13 -12.07 12.72 5.07
N VAL A 14 -10.97 13.39 5.41
CA VAL A 14 -10.86 14.29 6.57
C VAL A 14 -10.81 15.74 6.09
N VAL A 15 -11.84 16.19 5.38
CA VAL A 15 -12.06 17.61 5.08
C VAL A 15 -13.27 18.09 5.88
N ALA A 16 -13.09 18.22 7.20
CA ALA A 16 -13.98 19.03 8.04
C ALA A 16 -13.40 19.19 9.46
N SER A 17 -12.48 20.13 9.64
CA SER A 17 -12.65 21.28 10.54
C SER A 17 -11.29 21.91 10.84
N ALA A 18 -11.08 23.12 10.34
CA ALA A 18 -10.03 23.99 10.87
C ALA A 18 -10.47 24.41 12.28
N GLY A 19 -10.20 23.55 13.27
CA GLY A 19 -10.37 23.87 14.68
C GLY A 19 -9.33 24.90 15.11
N ASP A 20 -9.81 26.05 15.61
CA ASP A 20 -9.09 27.06 16.38
C ASP A 20 -7.80 27.64 15.77
N LEU A 21 -7.93 28.35 14.65
CA LEU A 21 -6.83 29.15 14.11
C LEU A 21 -7.28 30.61 13.87
N VAL A 22 -6.34 31.56 14.05
CA VAL A 22 -6.56 33.02 13.87
C VAL A 22 -6.89 33.33 12.41
N GLU A 23 -8.12 33.76 12.12
CA GLU A 23 -8.77 33.82 10.80
C GLU A 23 -7.86 34.28 9.62
N GLY A 24 -7.01 35.29 9.80
CA GLY A 24 -6.19 35.84 8.70
C GLY A 24 -5.02 34.95 8.21
N GLN A 25 -4.41 34.15 9.09
CA GLN A 25 -3.30 33.25 8.69
C GLN A 25 -3.82 31.95 8.08
N VAL A 26 -5.02 31.52 8.49
CA VAL A 26 -5.71 30.33 8.00
C VAL A 26 -6.08 30.46 6.54
N ASP A 27 -6.59 31.62 6.14
CA ASP A 27 -7.00 31.83 4.74
C ASP A 27 -5.81 31.75 3.79
N SER A 28 -4.67 32.30 4.18
CA SER A 28 -3.44 32.20 3.40
C SER A 28 -2.91 30.77 3.35
N ALA A 29 -2.88 30.07 4.50
CA ALA A 29 -2.47 28.67 4.54
C ALA A 29 -3.39 27.78 3.68
N ARG A 30 -4.70 28.01 3.75
CA ARG A 30 -5.74 27.27 3.01
C ARG A 30 -5.59 27.47 1.50
N ILE A 31 -5.35 28.69 1.04
CA ILE A 31 -5.06 28.95 -0.38
C ILE A 31 -3.83 28.16 -0.83
N ARG A 32 -2.77 28.12 -0.01
CA ARG A 32 -1.56 27.34 -0.33
C ARG A 32 -1.87 25.85 -0.42
N MET A 33 -2.63 25.31 0.51
CA MET A 33 -3.08 23.91 0.49
C MET A 33 -3.90 23.59 -0.77
N GLU A 34 -4.95 24.37 -1.06
CA GLU A 34 -5.79 24.14 -2.24
C GLU A 34 -4.98 24.22 -3.54
N THR A 35 -4.04 25.16 -3.60
CA THR A 35 -3.12 25.30 -4.73
C THR A 35 -2.24 24.07 -4.86
N ALA A 36 -1.67 23.57 -3.75
CA ALA A 36 -0.89 22.35 -3.73
C ALA A 36 -1.67 21.16 -4.31
N LEU A 37 -2.91 20.96 -3.85
CA LEU A 37 -3.76 19.86 -4.32
C LEU A 37 -4.04 19.95 -5.82
N ARG A 38 -4.23 21.17 -6.37
CA ARG A 38 -4.37 21.38 -7.82
C ARG A 38 -3.10 21.02 -8.58
N PHE A 39 -1.94 21.46 -8.11
CA PHE A 39 -0.65 21.08 -8.70
C PHE A 39 -0.44 19.57 -8.67
N MET A 40 -0.74 18.90 -7.56
CA MET A 40 -0.66 17.45 -7.44
C MET A 40 -1.60 16.72 -8.40
N ALA A 41 -2.83 17.22 -8.57
CA ALA A 41 -3.79 16.65 -9.53
C ALA A 41 -3.32 16.78 -10.99
N LEU A 42 -2.49 17.79 -11.30
CA LEU A 42 -1.85 17.97 -12.61
C LEU A 42 -0.54 17.16 -12.77
N GLY A 43 -0.11 16.42 -11.74
CA GLY A 43 1.15 15.69 -11.73
C GLY A 43 2.38 16.56 -11.45
N TRP A 44 2.18 17.82 -11.09
CA TRP A 44 3.22 18.78 -10.74
C TRP A 44 3.56 18.66 -9.25
N PHE A 45 4.16 17.52 -8.87
CA PHE A 45 4.36 17.14 -7.47
C PHE A 45 5.32 18.06 -6.72
N ARG A 46 6.35 18.57 -7.39
CA ARG A 46 7.35 19.46 -6.77
C ARG A 46 6.73 20.80 -6.41
N GLU A 47 6.04 21.41 -7.37
CA GLU A 47 5.32 22.68 -7.19
C GLU A 47 4.23 22.52 -6.13
N GLY A 48 3.50 21.40 -6.16
CA GLY A 48 2.52 21.06 -5.12
C GLY A 48 3.16 21.00 -3.73
N ARG A 49 4.34 20.39 -3.61
CA ARG A 49 5.07 20.32 -2.34
C ARG A 49 5.50 21.68 -1.81
N GLU A 50 6.02 22.56 -2.66
CA GLU A 50 6.41 23.93 -2.26
C GLU A 50 5.22 24.69 -1.64
N HIS A 51 4.03 24.50 -2.20
CA HIS A 51 2.80 25.06 -1.66
C HIS A 51 2.40 24.44 -0.32
N LEU A 52 2.57 23.13 -0.13
CA LEU A 52 2.35 22.49 1.18
C LEU A 52 3.34 22.97 2.24
N GLU A 53 4.61 23.13 1.90
CA GLU A 53 5.60 23.70 2.81
C GLU A 53 5.22 25.12 3.26
N GLN A 54 4.69 25.93 2.34
CA GLN A 54 4.16 27.26 2.67
C GLN A 54 2.93 27.16 3.57
N ALA A 55 2.00 26.24 3.31
CA ALA A 55 0.83 26.02 4.15
C ALA A 55 1.23 25.65 5.59
N VAL A 56 2.16 24.70 5.75
CA VAL A 56 2.69 24.28 7.06
C VAL A 56 3.45 25.40 7.76
N ARG A 57 4.19 26.26 7.03
CA ARG A 57 4.84 27.44 7.62
C ARG A 57 3.84 28.47 8.14
N LEU A 58 2.74 28.69 7.42
CA LEU A 58 1.71 29.66 7.78
C LEU A 58 0.80 29.17 8.91
N ALA A 59 0.54 27.87 8.96
CA ALA A 59 -0.26 27.22 10.01
C ALA A 59 0.45 25.95 10.53
N PRO A 60 1.43 26.07 11.44
CA PRO A 60 2.22 24.93 11.92
C PRO A 60 1.41 23.85 12.65
N GLY A 61 0.29 24.22 13.27
CA GLY A 61 -0.64 23.30 13.92
C GLY A 61 -1.64 22.63 12.99
N TRP A 62 -1.61 22.91 11.68
CA TRP A 62 -2.53 22.30 10.73
C TRP A 62 -2.06 20.90 10.35
N THR A 63 -2.56 19.90 11.08
CA THR A 63 -2.16 18.49 10.96
C THR A 63 -2.31 17.95 9.54
N GLU A 64 -3.41 18.26 8.86
CA GLU A 64 -3.69 17.78 7.51
C GLU A 64 -2.68 18.30 6.48
N ALA A 65 -2.28 19.58 6.58
CA ALA A 65 -1.25 20.16 5.70
C ALA A 65 0.09 19.46 5.90
N ARG A 66 0.40 19.13 7.15
CA ARG A 66 1.61 18.42 7.53
C ARG A 66 1.60 16.97 7.05
N VAL A 67 0.47 16.27 7.15
CA VAL A 67 0.31 14.89 6.66
C VAL A 67 0.46 14.84 5.14
N LEU A 68 -0.18 15.76 4.40
CA LEU A 68 -0.02 15.83 2.94
C LEU A 68 1.42 16.13 2.53
N LEU A 69 2.11 16.99 3.28
CA LEU A 69 3.52 17.27 3.04
C LEU A 69 4.39 16.03 3.28
N ALA A 70 4.16 15.30 4.38
CA ALA A 70 4.85 14.06 4.68
C ALA A 70 4.64 13.00 3.60
N LEU A 71 3.40 12.83 3.13
CA LEU A 71 3.06 11.92 2.02
C LEU A 71 3.78 12.30 0.73
N SER A 72 3.88 13.60 0.45
CA SER A 72 4.60 14.10 -0.70
C SER A 72 6.10 13.79 -0.63
N TYR A 73 6.74 13.92 0.54
CA TYR A 73 8.13 13.50 0.72
C TYR A 73 8.30 11.98 0.64
N HIS A 74 7.38 11.21 1.24
CA HIS A 74 7.38 9.75 1.21
C HIS A 74 7.36 9.25 -0.25
N ALA A 75 6.51 9.84 -1.08
CA ALA A 75 6.38 9.52 -2.50
C ALA A 75 7.70 9.62 -3.28
N ASP A 76 8.52 10.62 -2.96
CA ASP A 76 9.80 10.88 -3.61
C ASP A 76 10.95 10.06 -3.00
N GLY A 77 10.68 9.22 -2.00
CA GLY A 77 11.72 8.48 -1.26
C GLY A 77 12.52 9.36 -0.30
N LEU A 78 12.07 10.58 -0.02
CA LEU A 78 12.66 11.50 0.94
C LEU A 78 12.20 11.12 2.36
N TRP A 79 12.69 9.97 2.82
CA TRP A 79 12.19 9.29 4.01
C TRP A 79 12.46 10.05 5.30
N ASN A 80 13.59 10.77 5.41
CA ASN A 80 13.91 11.52 6.63
C ASN A 80 12.94 12.70 6.82
N GLU A 81 12.65 13.43 5.75
CA GLU A 81 11.71 14.53 5.72
C GLU A 81 10.29 14.04 5.99
N ALA A 82 9.89 12.92 5.36
CA ALA A 82 8.59 12.29 5.61
C ALA A 82 8.43 11.91 7.09
N LEU A 83 9.41 11.23 7.68
CA LEU A 83 9.41 10.82 9.09
C LEU A 83 9.29 12.03 10.03
N ALA A 84 10.03 13.11 9.76
CA ALA A 84 9.95 14.33 10.58
C ALA A 84 8.54 14.93 10.57
N HIS A 85 7.90 15.00 9.40
CA HIS A 85 6.54 15.52 9.30
C HIS A 85 5.47 14.58 9.87
N TYR A 86 5.58 13.26 9.69
CA TYR A 86 4.66 12.30 10.31
C TYR A 86 4.72 12.35 11.83
N ARG A 87 5.93 12.39 12.42
CA ARG A 87 6.09 12.50 13.87
C ARG A 87 5.51 13.81 14.41
N ALA A 88 5.79 14.92 13.76
CA ALA A 88 5.22 16.20 14.16
C ALA A 88 3.69 16.24 13.99
N ALA A 89 3.10 15.48 13.05
CA ALA A 89 1.66 15.33 12.95
C ALA A 89 1.09 14.47 14.09
N LEU A 90 1.78 13.39 14.47
CA LEU A 90 1.42 12.55 15.62
C LEU A 90 1.57 13.27 16.97
N GLU A 91 2.45 14.26 17.08
CA GLU A 91 2.53 15.14 18.26
C GLU A 91 1.29 16.04 18.40
N LEU A 92 0.70 16.46 17.27
CA LEU A 92 -0.52 17.27 17.25
C LEU A 92 -1.77 16.41 17.45
N ASP A 93 -1.81 15.24 16.82
CA ASP A 93 -2.90 14.28 16.95
C ASP A 93 -2.35 12.84 17.07
N PRO A 94 -2.23 12.33 18.31
CA PRO A 94 -1.76 10.97 18.55
C PRO A 94 -2.71 9.85 18.08
N SER A 95 -3.95 10.18 17.68
CA SER A 95 -4.96 9.20 17.27
C SER A 95 -4.81 8.72 15.82
N LEU A 96 -3.91 9.34 15.05
CA LEU A 96 -3.67 9.02 13.65
C LEU A 96 -2.83 7.76 13.46
N GLY A 97 -3.36 6.59 13.84
CA GLY A 97 -2.68 5.31 13.72
C GLY A 97 -2.22 4.95 12.30
N ALA A 98 -2.93 5.45 11.28
CA ALA A 98 -2.51 5.32 9.89
C ALA A 98 -1.11 5.92 9.63
N LEU A 99 -0.71 6.99 10.33
CA LEU A 99 0.62 7.56 10.19
C LEU A 99 1.70 6.65 10.77
N ARG A 100 1.40 5.93 11.85
CA ARG A 100 2.32 4.93 12.42
C ARG A 100 2.57 3.78 11.45
N VAL A 101 1.54 3.34 10.72
CA VAL A 101 1.71 2.38 9.62
C VAL A 101 2.67 2.92 8.56
N LEU A 102 2.53 4.18 8.14
CA LEU A 102 3.40 4.78 7.13
C LEU A 102 4.85 4.95 7.62
N ILE A 103 5.04 5.27 8.90
CA ILE A 103 6.37 5.28 9.53
C ILE A 103 6.95 3.87 9.55
N GLY A 104 6.16 2.87 9.94
CA GLY A 104 6.55 1.46 9.93
C GLY A 104 6.97 0.98 8.54
N ASP A 105 6.25 1.38 7.48
CA ASP A 105 6.59 1.07 6.09
C ASP A 105 7.93 1.67 5.66
N ILE A 106 8.24 2.89 6.10
CA ILE A 106 9.56 3.51 5.87
C ILE A 106 10.65 2.68 6.56
N TYR A 107 10.45 2.30 7.82
CA TYR A 107 11.41 1.47 8.55
C TYR A 107 11.62 0.10 7.93
N PHE A 108 10.53 -0.54 7.50
CA PHE A 108 10.60 -1.82 6.79
C PHE A 108 11.43 -1.69 5.50
N ALA A 109 11.20 -0.62 4.71
CA ALA A 109 11.95 -0.37 3.48
C ALA A 109 13.45 -0.09 3.74
N GLN A 110 13.79 0.45 4.91
CA GLN A 110 15.16 0.66 5.37
C GLN A 110 15.80 -0.60 6.00
N GLY A 111 15.07 -1.70 6.11
CA GLY A 111 15.54 -2.92 6.78
C GLY A 111 15.56 -2.84 8.32
N GLN A 112 14.94 -1.82 8.90
CA GLN A 112 14.82 -1.62 10.34
C GLN A 112 13.58 -2.33 10.88
N TYR A 113 13.56 -3.66 10.85
CA TYR A 113 12.37 -4.47 11.12
C TYR A 113 11.85 -4.32 12.56
N ASP A 114 12.73 -4.23 13.56
CA ASP A 114 12.32 -4.01 14.96
C ASP A 114 11.59 -2.67 15.13
N ALA A 115 12.07 -1.62 14.47
CA ALA A 115 11.43 -0.31 14.49
C ALA A 115 10.10 -0.31 13.71
N ALA A 116 10.05 -1.05 12.61
CA ALA A 116 8.81 -1.23 11.84
C ALA A 116 7.74 -1.96 12.68
N GLU A 117 8.12 -3.06 13.34
CA GLU A 117 7.24 -3.83 14.22
C GLU A 117 6.70 -2.96 15.36
N ALA A 118 7.56 -2.18 16.03
CA ALA A 118 7.14 -1.28 17.10
C ALA A 118 6.07 -0.28 16.63
N GLU A 119 6.23 0.32 15.45
CA GLU A 119 5.28 1.29 14.91
C GLU A 119 3.98 0.64 14.44
N TYR A 120 4.05 -0.54 13.80
CA TYR A 120 2.85 -1.29 13.46
C TYR A 120 2.07 -1.73 14.72
N THR A 121 2.76 -2.16 15.78
CA THR A 121 2.11 -2.48 17.06
C THR A 121 1.47 -1.25 17.68
N ALA A 122 2.17 -0.11 17.70
CA ALA A 122 1.60 1.14 18.22
C ALA A 122 0.40 1.63 17.40
N ALA A 123 0.34 1.36 16.09
CA ALA A 123 -0.83 1.67 15.27
C ALA A 123 -2.11 0.93 15.73
N LEU A 124 -1.96 -0.27 16.32
CA LEU A 124 -3.08 -1.08 16.83
C LEU A 124 -3.75 -0.51 18.08
N GLU A 125 -3.17 0.52 18.72
CA GLU A 125 -3.81 1.25 19.81
C GLU A 125 -5.01 2.08 19.32
N THR A 126 -5.16 2.23 18.00
CA THR A 126 -6.24 2.97 17.34
C THR A 126 -7.01 2.06 16.38
N VAL A 127 -8.28 2.38 16.13
CA VAL A 127 -9.08 1.65 15.13
C VAL A 127 -8.64 1.99 13.70
N GLU A 128 -8.19 3.23 13.50
CA GLU A 128 -7.74 3.70 12.20
C GLU A 128 -6.43 3.00 11.79
N GLY A 129 -6.43 2.34 10.62
CA GLY A 129 -5.24 1.68 10.09
C GLY A 129 -4.94 0.29 10.64
N ALA A 130 -5.78 -0.26 11.53
CA ALA A 130 -5.56 -1.58 12.13
C ALA A 130 -5.34 -2.70 11.09
N GLY A 131 -6.12 -2.73 10.00
CA GLY A 131 -5.92 -3.70 8.92
C GLY A 131 -4.54 -3.60 8.26
N TRP A 132 -4.07 -2.38 7.99
CA TRP A 132 -2.74 -2.15 7.42
C TRP A 132 -1.62 -2.45 8.42
N ALA A 133 -1.83 -2.20 9.71
CA ALA A 133 -0.89 -2.54 10.77
C ALA A 133 -0.69 -4.06 10.87
N TYR A 134 -1.78 -4.85 10.91
CA TYR A 134 -1.68 -6.31 10.88
C TYR A 134 -0.99 -6.82 9.61
N TYR A 135 -1.25 -6.20 8.46
CA TYR A 135 -0.53 -6.50 7.22
C TYR A 135 0.98 -6.22 7.34
N GLY A 136 1.36 -5.08 7.92
CA GLY A 136 2.75 -4.72 8.20
C GLY A 136 3.45 -5.74 9.11
N LEU A 137 2.81 -6.13 10.21
CA LEU A 137 3.30 -7.17 11.12
C LEU A 137 3.46 -8.52 10.39
N GLY A 138 2.47 -8.90 9.56
CA GLY A 138 2.54 -10.12 8.76
C GLY A 138 3.75 -10.13 7.83
N ARG A 139 4.07 -8.99 7.21
CA ARG A 139 5.26 -8.83 6.36
C ARG A 139 6.56 -8.98 7.12
N VAL A 140 6.64 -8.44 8.35
CA VAL A 140 7.81 -8.61 9.22
C VAL A 140 8.02 -10.09 9.54
N ARG A 141 6.98 -10.79 9.98
CA ARG A 141 7.05 -12.24 10.28
C ARG A 141 7.43 -13.07 9.05
N GLU A 142 6.79 -12.79 7.90
CA GLU A 142 7.09 -13.46 6.63
C GLU A 142 8.56 -13.28 6.23
N PHE A 143 9.10 -12.07 6.34
CA PHE A 143 10.49 -11.78 6.00
C PHE A 143 11.48 -12.56 6.90
N HIS A 144 11.19 -12.69 8.18
CA HIS A 144 12.00 -13.47 9.12
C HIS A 144 11.79 -14.98 9.02
N GLY A 145 10.84 -15.46 8.19
CA GLY A 145 10.48 -16.87 8.10
C GLY A 145 9.82 -17.39 9.38
N GLU A 146 9.24 -16.49 10.18
CA GLU A 146 8.60 -16.84 11.44
C GLU A 146 7.16 -17.31 11.21
N PRO A 147 6.66 -18.24 12.04
CA PRO A 147 5.26 -18.66 11.98
C PRO A 147 4.32 -17.50 12.34
N GLY A 148 3.08 -17.58 11.88
CA GLY A 148 2.01 -16.63 12.25
C GLY A 148 1.74 -15.50 11.24
N ALA A 149 2.54 -15.36 10.18
CA ALA A 149 2.29 -14.38 9.11
C ALA A 149 0.88 -14.53 8.48
N GLU A 150 0.42 -15.77 8.30
CA GLU A 150 -0.92 -16.05 7.79
C GLU A 150 -2.04 -15.53 8.68
N GLU A 151 -1.98 -15.79 9.99
CA GLU A 151 -3.01 -15.30 10.93
C GLU A 151 -3.03 -13.77 10.95
N LEU A 152 -1.87 -13.12 10.82
CA LEU A 152 -1.77 -11.67 10.69
C LEU A 152 -2.43 -11.17 9.40
N TYR A 153 -2.23 -11.84 8.26
CA TYR A 153 -2.92 -11.47 7.01
C TYR A 153 -4.43 -11.73 7.05
N LEU A 154 -4.87 -12.84 7.66
CA LEU A 154 -6.29 -13.10 7.91
C LEU A 154 -6.89 -12.01 8.81
N THR A 155 -6.20 -11.62 9.87
CA THR A 155 -6.62 -10.53 10.75
C THR A 155 -6.70 -9.20 9.99
N ALA A 156 -5.69 -8.89 9.17
CA ALA A 156 -5.69 -7.71 8.32
C ALA A 156 -6.93 -7.66 7.42
N ILE A 157 -7.29 -8.78 6.79
CA ILE A 157 -8.49 -8.92 5.95
C ILE A 157 -9.78 -8.80 6.77
N ARG A 158 -9.83 -9.31 8.01
CA ARG A 158 -11.01 -9.12 8.89
C ARG A 158 -11.28 -7.65 9.19
N HIS A 159 -10.22 -6.86 9.41
CA HIS A 159 -10.33 -5.41 9.66
C HIS A 159 -10.54 -4.61 8.37
N THR A 160 -9.97 -5.04 7.26
CA THR A 160 -10.07 -4.36 5.96
C THR A 160 -10.30 -5.42 4.87
N PRO A 161 -11.57 -5.79 4.60
CA PRO A 161 -11.91 -6.88 3.68
C PRO A 161 -11.36 -6.73 2.26
N ASP A 162 -11.20 -5.48 1.81
CA ASP A 162 -10.72 -5.12 0.48
C ASP A 162 -9.21 -4.84 0.44
N LEU A 163 -8.46 -5.27 1.46
CA LEU A 163 -7.01 -5.13 1.51
C LEU A 163 -6.34 -6.10 0.52
N LEU A 164 -6.21 -5.64 -0.72
CA LEU A 164 -5.68 -6.41 -1.85
C LEU A 164 -4.31 -7.02 -1.55
N ASP A 165 -3.40 -6.22 -0.97
CA ASP A 165 -2.04 -6.65 -0.71
C ASP A 165 -1.96 -7.80 0.30
N ALA A 166 -2.82 -7.79 1.33
CA ALA A 166 -2.92 -8.90 2.28
C ALA A 166 -3.45 -10.18 1.63
N ARG A 167 -4.45 -10.05 0.75
CA ARG A 167 -5.00 -11.18 -0.01
C ARG A 167 -3.98 -11.78 -0.97
N LEU A 168 -3.21 -10.94 -1.67
CA LEU A 168 -2.15 -11.38 -2.56
C LEU A 168 -1.07 -12.16 -1.80
N ARG A 169 -0.61 -11.64 -0.66
CA ARG A 169 0.38 -12.33 0.18
C ARG A 169 -0.14 -13.65 0.76
N LEU A 170 -1.38 -13.64 1.24
CA LEU A 170 -2.02 -14.87 1.73
C LEU A 170 -2.16 -15.92 0.63
N GLY A 171 -2.58 -15.53 -0.58
CA GLY A 171 -2.65 -16.42 -1.74
C GLY A 171 -1.29 -17.04 -2.08
N ARG A 172 -0.21 -16.25 -2.03
CA ARG A 172 1.17 -16.74 -2.22
C ARG A 172 1.58 -17.76 -1.17
N LEU A 173 1.33 -17.47 0.11
CA LEU A 173 1.66 -18.38 1.22
C LEU A 173 0.92 -19.71 1.09
N LEU A 174 -0.39 -19.67 0.81
CA LEU A 174 -1.21 -20.86 0.63
C LEU A 174 -0.75 -21.68 -0.59
N ARG A 175 -0.44 -21.02 -1.71
CA ARG A 175 0.10 -21.69 -2.92
C ARG A 175 1.41 -22.41 -2.61
N ALA A 176 2.33 -21.75 -1.91
CA ALA A 176 3.61 -22.33 -1.51
C ALA A 176 3.47 -23.56 -0.62
N ARG A 177 2.39 -23.65 0.17
CA ARG A 177 2.05 -24.83 0.99
C ARG A 177 1.24 -25.90 0.26
N GLY A 178 0.83 -25.65 -0.98
CA GLY A 178 0.00 -26.56 -1.77
C GLY A 178 -1.50 -26.47 -1.47
N GLU A 179 -1.95 -25.47 -0.73
CA GLU A 179 -3.37 -25.21 -0.44
C GLU A 179 -3.98 -24.38 -1.58
N LEU A 180 -4.04 -24.99 -2.77
CA LEU A 180 -4.21 -24.27 -4.03
C LEU A 180 -5.62 -23.70 -4.23
N GLU A 181 -6.67 -24.41 -3.80
CA GLU A 181 -8.04 -23.93 -3.87
C GLU A 181 -8.26 -22.71 -2.97
N ALA A 182 -7.70 -22.74 -1.75
CA ALA A 182 -7.73 -21.60 -0.84
C ALA A 182 -6.92 -20.41 -1.40
N ALA A 183 -5.75 -20.69 -2.00
CA ALA A 183 -4.97 -19.67 -2.70
C ALA A 183 -5.78 -18.99 -3.82
N LEU A 184 -6.47 -19.78 -4.66
CA LEU A 184 -7.33 -19.25 -5.72
C LEU A 184 -8.44 -18.36 -5.16
N GLU A 185 -9.07 -18.70 -4.03
CA GLU A 185 -10.11 -17.86 -3.44
C GLU A 185 -9.60 -16.45 -3.15
N HIS A 186 -8.45 -16.34 -2.47
CA HIS A 186 -7.87 -15.05 -2.13
C HIS A 186 -7.38 -14.28 -3.35
N LEU A 187 -6.74 -14.96 -4.30
CA LEU A 187 -6.22 -14.35 -5.53
C LEU A 187 -7.33 -13.89 -6.47
N LEU A 188 -8.41 -14.65 -6.62
CA LEU A 188 -9.58 -14.24 -7.40
C LEU A 188 -10.28 -13.04 -6.75
N TYR A 189 -10.36 -13.00 -5.42
CA TYR A 189 -10.87 -11.81 -4.73
C TYR A 189 -9.98 -10.59 -5.02
N ALA A 190 -8.66 -10.72 -4.86
CA ALA A 190 -7.70 -9.66 -5.19
C ALA A 190 -7.83 -9.21 -6.66
N HIS A 191 -8.07 -10.14 -7.57
CA HIS A 191 -8.28 -9.86 -8.99
C HIS A 191 -9.57 -9.06 -9.23
N ARG A 192 -10.67 -9.36 -8.52
CA ARG A 192 -11.92 -8.58 -8.61
C ARG A 192 -11.74 -7.15 -8.12
N LEU A 193 -10.93 -6.93 -7.09
CA LEU A 193 -10.63 -5.58 -6.58
C LEU A 193 -9.85 -4.76 -7.61
N ASN A 194 -8.94 -5.39 -8.36
CA ASN A 194 -8.25 -4.72 -9.45
C ASN A 194 -7.85 -5.71 -10.56
N THR A 195 -8.59 -5.64 -11.67
CA THR A 195 -8.45 -6.56 -12.81
C THR A 195 -7.23 -6.28 -13.68
N SER A 196 -6.54 -5.16 -13.41
CA SER A 196 -5.39 -4.63 -14.18
C SER A 196 -4.06 -4.73 -13.43
N LEU A 197 -3.95 -5.66 -12.47
CA LEU A 197 -2.70 -5.97 -11.78
C LEU A 197 -2.03 -7.20 -12.42
N PRO A 198 -0.90 -7.03 -13.15
CA PRO A 198 -0.14 -8.15 -13.70
C PRO A 198 0.29 -9.14 -12.61
N GLU A 199 0.70 -8.63 -11.45
CA GLU A 199 1.18 -9.44 -10.32
C GLU A 199 0.13 -10.44 -9.80
N VAL A 200 -1.13 -9.99 -9.64
CA VAL A 200 -2.22 -10.88 -9.20
C VAL A 200 -2.52 -11.94 -10.25
N ARG A 201 -2.50 -11.57 -11.54
CA ARG A 201 -2.72 -12.50 -12.65
C ARG A 201 -1.59 -13.52 -12.77
N LEU A 202 -0.35 -13.12 -12.53
CA LEU A 202 0.79 -14.01 -12.52
C LEU A 202 0.62 -15.08 -11.42
N GLU A 203 0.25 -14.69 -10.20
CA GLU A 203 -0.02 -15.65 -9.12
C GLU A 203 -1.22 -16.57 -9.42
N LEU A 204 -2.28 -16.06 -10.07
CA LEU A 204 -3.38 -16.91 -10.55
C LEU A 204 -2.88 -17.95 -11.56
N GLY A 205 -2.08 -17.52 -12.53
CA GLY A 205 -1.46 -18.41 -13.52
C GLY A 205 -0.61 -19.50 -12.87
N LEU A 206 0.26 -19.13 -11.93
CA LEU A 206 1.10 -20.05 -11.16
C LEU A 206 0.25 -21.04 -10.34
N THR A 207 -0.85 -20.57 -9.75
CA THR A 207 -1.75 -21.42 -8.97
C THR A 207 -2.51 -22.40 -9.87
N TYR A 208 -3.03 -21.94 -11.01
CA TYR A 208 -3.69 -22.81 -11.99
C TYR A 208 -2.74 -23.85 -12.59
N GLU A 209 -1.49 -23.48 -12.85
CA GLU A 209 -0.45 -24.41 -13.32
C GLU A 209 -0.22 -25.53 -12.30
N GLN A 210 -0.07 -25.19 -11.01
CA GLN A 210 0.14 -26.18 -9.95
C GLN A 210 -1.09 -27.08 -9.71
N LEU A 211 -2.29 -26.60 -10.04
CA LEU A 211 -3.53 -27.38 -10.06
C LEU A 211 -3.68 -28.29 -11.29
N GLY A 212 -2.78 -28.19 -12.28
CA GLY A 212 -2.92 -28.87 -13.58
C GLY A 212 -3.99 -28.25 -14.50
N ARG A 213 -4.50 -27.06 -14.16
CA ARG A 213 -5.47 -26.30 -14.95
C ARG A 213 -4.76 -25.47 -16.02
N VAL A 214 -4.15 -26.19 -16.97
CA VAL A 214 -3.20 -25.63 -17.95
C VAL A 214 -3.84 -24.54 -18.83
N ALA A 215 -5.10 -24.71 -19.24
CA ALA A 215 -5.78 -23.74 -20.11
C ALA A 215 -5.96 -22.39 -19.41
N GLU A 216 -6.39 -22.41 -18.15
CA GLU A 216 -6.53 -21.22 -17.31
C GLU A 216 -5.17 -20.57 -17.02
N ALA A 217 -4.15 -21.37 -16.70
CA ALA A 217 -2.80 -20.86 -16.49
C ALA A 217 -2.27 -20.09 -17.71
N GLN A 218 -2.39 -20.69 -18.91
CA GLN A 218 -2.00 -20.02 -20.14
C GLN A 218 -2.81 -18.75 -20.42
N HIS A 219 -4.10 -18.74 -20.09
CA HIS A 219 -4.93 -17.53 -20.22
C HIS A 219 -4.35 -16.40 -19.36
N GLU A 220 -4.11 -16.66 -18.08
CA GLU A 220 -3.58 -15.64 -17.18
C GLU A 220 -2.20 -15.15 -17.59
N TYR A 221 -1.28 -16.03 -18.01
CA TYR A 221 0.04 -15.60 -18.49
C TYR A 221 -0.03 -14.72 -19.74
N ARG A 222 -0.95 -15.00 -20.67
CA ARG A 222 -1.18 -14.10 -21.82
C ARG A 222 -1.69 -12.73 -21.35
N MET A 223 -2.59 -12.70 -20.37
CA MET A 223 -3.10 -11.44 -19.81
C MET A 223 -2.00 -10.66 -19.08
N VAL A 224 -1.08 -11.34 -18.38
CA VAL A 224 0.12 -10.71 -17.80
C VAL A 224 0.94 -10.03 -18.90
N LEU A 225 1.25 -10.74 -19.98
CA LEU A 225 2.07 -10.20 -21.09
C LEU A 225 1.38 -9.09 -21.89
N GLN A 226 0.05 -9.01 -21.87
CA GLN A 226 -0.68 -7.87 -22.43
C GLN A 226 -0.54 -6.61 -21.58
N LEU A 227 -0.53 -6.75 -20.25
CA LEU A 227 -0.44 -5.63 -19.32
C LEU A 227 1.02 -5.22 -19.04
N ASP A 228 1.93 -6.20 -19.04
CA ASP A 228 3.36 -6.08 -18.83
C ASP A 228 4.11 -6.97 -19.83
N PRO A 229 4.37 -6.48 -21.05
CA PRO A 229 5.11 -7.22 -22.08
C PRO A 229 6.53 -7.62 -21.67
N GLY A 230 7.09 -6.94 -20.66
CA GLY A 230 8.43 -7.18 -20.11
C GLY A 230 8.50 -8.33 -19.11
N ASN A 231 7.36 -8.95 -18.73
CA ASN A 231 7.34 -9.97 -17.70
C ASN A 231 8.02 -11.29 -18.13
N ASP A 232 9.27 -11.49 -17.72
CA ASP A 232 10.06 -12.66 -18.10
C ASP A 232 9.50 -13.97 -17.55
N GLU A 233 8.97 -13.96 -16.32
CA GLU A 233 8.41 -15.16 -15.70
C GLU A 233 7.17 -15.65 -16.45
N ALA A 234 6.21 -14.77 -16.74
CA ALA A 234 5.03 -15.13 -17.52
C ALA A 234 5.40 -15.64 -18.92
N ARG A 235 6.41 -15.04 -19.56
CA ARG A 235 6.90 -15.49 -20.87
C ARG A 235 7.50 -16.88 -20.81
N LEU A 236 8.34 -17.14 -19.80
CA LEU A 236 8.96 -18.44 -19.59
C LEU A 236 7.89 -19.51 -19.33
N ARG A 237 6.99 -19.27 -18.36
CA ARG A 237 5.92 -20.20 -17.98
C ARG A 237 4.99 -20.52 -19.14
N LEU A 238 4.59 -19.51 -19.92
CA LEU A 238 3.76 -19.72 -21.10
C LEU A 238 4.49 -20.56 -22.16
N GLY A 239 5.76 -20.25 -22.42
CA GLY A 239 6.59 -21.00 -23.37
C GLY A 239 6.77 -22.47 -22.98
N THR A 240 7.02 -22.76 -21.69
CA THR A 240 7.15 -24.14 -21.21
C THR A 240 5.85 -24.92 -21.35
N LEU A 241 4.70 -24.31 -21.05
CA LEU A 241 3.39 -24.96 -21.19
C LEU A 241 3.02 -25.22 -22.66
N GLN A 242 3.43 -24.35 -23.58
CA GLN A 242 3.18 -24.53 -25.01
C GLN A 242 4.07 -25.62 -25.63
N ALA A 243 5.35 -25.68 -25.25
CA ALA A 243 6.25 -26.73 -25.71
C ALA A 243 5.73 -28.12 -25.31
N ALA A 244 5.31 -28.28 -24.05
CA ALA A 244 4.76 -29.55 -23.55
C ALA A 244 3.49 -30.01 -24.28
N GLN A 245 2.71 -29.10 -24.87
CA GLN A 245 1.51 -29.42 -25.66
C GLN A 245 1.82 -29.75 -27.13
N GLY A 246 2.97 -29.30 -27.66
CA GLY A 246 3.41 -29.61 -29.01
C GLY A 246 4.05 -31.00 -29.14
N ASP A 247 4.47 -31.59 -28.02
CA ASP A 247 5.14 -32.89 -27.93
C ASP A 247 4.19 -34.07 -27.65
N THR A 248 2.87 -33.82 -27.55
CA THR A 248 1.81 -34.83 -27.33
C THR A 248 0.90 -34.99 -28.55
#